data_AF-A0A519H2A1-F1
#
_entry.id   AF-A0A519H2A1-F1
#
_cell.length_a   1.000
_cell.length_b   1.000
_cell.length_c   1.000
_cell.angle_alpha   90.00
_cell.angle_beta   90.00
_cell.angle_gamma   90.00
#
_symmetry.space_group_name_H-M   'P 1'
#
loop_
_entity.id
_entity.type
_entity.pdbx_description
1 polymer ?
#
loop_
_entity_poly.entity_id
_entity_poly.type
_entity_poly.pdbx_seq_one_letter_code
_entity_poly.pdbx_strand_id
1 'polypeptide(L)'
;YYTMKERAGVVGGKGLSMLLDRLRRDHPDARLHLVGHSFGGRAVTAAVKSAHTRVDSLVLLQAAFSHFGMAHDWDEGGTDGLFATVPAKVIGPTVVTFTKNDRAVGLAYAIASRLARQVGASVGDANDPYGGIGRNGALKTPASLPPGRLAAVGGDYAFQRGRVSSLNADAFITSHSDVTGKQVAFAILRAIGTT
;
A
#
# COMPACT_ATOMS: atom_id res chain seq x y z
N TYR A 1 -8.18 5.72 -15.54
CA TYR A 1 -8.08 5.71 -14.06
C TYR A 1 -9.19 4.89 -13.41
N TYR A 2 -10.47 5.33 -13.44
CA TYR A 2 -11.57 4.68 -12.73
C TYR A 2 -11.74 3.19 -13.04
N THR A 3 -11.78 2.82 -14.32
CA THR A 3 -11.88 1.42 -14.74
C THR A 3 -10.71 0.56 -14.23
N MET A 4 -9.49 1.09 -14.20
CA MET A 4 -8.33 0.36 -13.67
C MET A 4 -8.41 0.19 -12.15
N LYS A 5 -8.84 1.24 -11.43
CA LYS A 5 -9.07 1.19 -9.98
C LYS A 5 -10.12 0.16 -9.61
N GLU A 6 -11.21 0.11 -10.37
CA GLU A 6 -12.29 -0.85 -10.19
C GLU A 6 -11.82 -2.27 -10.51
N ARG A 7 -11.22 -2.48 -11.68
CA ARG A 7 -10.68 -3.79 -12.09
C ARG A 7 -9.64 -4.31 -11.11
N ALA A 8 -8.76 -3.47 -10.56
CA ALA A 8 -7.81 -3.87 -9.53
C ALA A 8 -8.52 -4.42 -8.29
N GLY A 9 -9.62 -3.78 -7.86
CA GLY A 9 -10.45 -4.27 -6.76
C GLY A 9 -11.13 -5.61 -7.08
N VAL A 10 -11.69 -5.75 -8.29
CA VAL A 10 -12.37 -6.98 -8.73
C VAL A 10 -11.38 -8.15 -8.89
N VAL A 11 -10.30 -7.94 -9.65
CA VAL A 11 -9.26 -8.96 -9.88
C VAL A 11 -8.60 -9.37 -8.56
N GLY A 12 -8.30 -8.40 -7.69
CA GLY A 12 -7.79 -8.67 -6.34
C GLY A 12 -8.76 -9.48 -5.48
N GLY A 13 -9.95 -8.92 -5.26
CA GLY A 13 -10.92 -9.45 -4.30
C GLY A 13 -11.63 -10.73 -4.74
N LYS A 14 -11.72 -11.00 -6.05
CA LYS A 14 -12.39 -12.20 -6.58
C LYS A 14 -11.43 -13.20 -7.22
N GLY A 15 -10.36 -12.75 -7.87
CA GLY A 15 -9.42 -13.65 -8.54
C GLY A 15 -8.26 -14.07 -7.64
N LEU A 16 -7.44 -13.08 -7.26
CA LEU A 16 -6.22 -13.31 -6.48
C LEU A 16 -6.54 -13.89 -5.10
N SER A 17 -7.59 -13.44 -4.42
CA SER A 17 -8.03 -13.99 -3.12
C SER A 17 -8.25 -15.51 -3.16
N MET A 18 -8.96 -16.02 -4.17
CA MET A 18 -9.19 -17.45 -4.36
C MET A 18 -7.89 -18.22 -4.60
N LEU A 19 -6.95 -17.63 -5.34
CA LEU A 19 -5.63 -18.22 -5.55
C LEU A 19 -4.85 -18.32 -4.23
N LEU A 20 -4.87 -17.27 -3.40
CA LEU A 20 -4.20 -17.29 -2.08
C LEU A 20 -4.77 -18.40 -1.18
N ASP A 21 -6.09 -18.50 -1.12
CA ASP A 21 -6.75 -19.53 -0.32
C ASP A 21 -6.45 -20.94 -0.84
N ARG A 22 -6.41 -21.12 -2.17
CA ARG A 22 -6.01 -22.39 -2.78
C ARG A 22 -4.56 -22.73 -2.46
N LEU A 23 -3.63 -21.79 -2.66
CA LEU A 23 -2.21 -22.01 -2.36
C LEU A 23 -1.99 -22.38 -0.90
N ARG A 24 -2.69 -21.73 0.04
CA ARG A 24 -2.60 -22.10 1.46
C ARG A 24 -3.14 -23.50 1.73
N ARG A 25 -4.25 -23.90 1.10
CA ARG A 25 -4.82 -25.24 1.28
C ARG A 25 -3.92 -26.33 0.69
N ASP A 26 -3.43 -26.12 -0.52
CA ASP A 26 -2.65 -27.11 -1.27
C ASP A 26 -1.20 -27.18 -0.77
N HIS A 27 -0.67 -26.08 -0.21
CA HIS A 27 0.68 -25.94 0.30
C HIS A 27 0.70 -25.18 1.65
N PRO A 28 0.31 -25.83 2.77
CA PRO A 28 0.16 -25.16 4.07
C PRO A 28 1.45 -24.53 4.60
N ASP A 29 2.60 -25.10 4.26
CA ASP A 29 3.93 -24.63 4.68
C ASP A 29 4.51 -23.54 3.76
N ALA A 30 3.87 -23.27 2.61
CA ALA A 30 4.33 -22.22 1.71
C ALA A 30 4.03 -20.83 2.28
N ARG A 31 5.05 -19.97 2.27
CA ARG A 31 4.92 -18.57 2.69
C ARG A 31 4.45 -17.70 1.53
N LEU A 32 3.40 -16.91 1.76
CA LEU A 32 2.77 -16.05 0.77
C LEU A 32 3.22 -14.59 0.96
N HIS A 33 4.13 -14.13 0.09
CA HIS A 33 4.63 -12.76 0.09
C HIS A 33 4.06 -11.99 -1.11
N LEU A 34 3.34 -10.91 -0.85
CA LEU A 34 2.72 -10.11 -1.90
C LEU A 34 3.45 -8.79 -2.10
N VAL A 35 3.73 -8.46 -3.35
CA VAL A 35 4.28 -7.18 -3.76
C VAL A 35 3.38 -6.60 -4.83
N GLY A 36 2.94 -5.36 -4.66
CA GLY A 36 2.07 -4.70 -5.62
C GLY A 36 2.50 -3.26 -5.87
N HIS A 37 2.69 -2.92 -7.15
CA HIS A 37 2.95 -1.57 -7.60
C HIS A 37 1.68 -0.88 -8.08
N SER A 38 1.51 0.43 -7.80
CA SER A 38 0.39 1.20 -8.35
C SER A 38 -0.97 0.53 -8.09
N PHE A 39 -1.79 0.31 -9.13
CA PHE A 39 -3.02 -0.46 -9.01
C PHE A 39 -2.82 -1.94 -8.72
N GLY A 40 -1.66 -2.52 -9.04
CA GLY A 40 -1.25 -3.82 -8.54
C GLY A 40 -1.17 -3.83 -7.01
N GLY A 41 -0.72 -2.73 -6.40
CA GLY A 41 -0.79 -2.49 -4.95
C GLY A 41 -2.22 -2.58 -4.43
N ARG A 42 -3.16 -1.87 -5.07
CA ARG A 42 -4.59 -1.97 -4.75
C ARG A 42 -5.12 -3.41 -4.92
N ALA A 43 -4.70 -4.12 -5.96
CA ALA A 43 -5.16 -5.46 -6.26
C ALA A 43 -4.70 -6.47 -5.19
N VAL A 44 -3.42 -6.45 -4.79
CA VAL A 44 -2.93 -7.34 -3.73
C VAL A 44 -3.55 -6.98 -2.36
N THR A 45 -3.76 -5.70 -2.06
CA THR A 45 -4.46 -5.29 -0.83
C THR A 45 -5.92 -5.76 -0.82
N ALA A 46 -6.62 -5.68 -1.96
CA ALA A 46 -7.97 -6.23 -2.10
C ALA A 46 -7.98 -7.76 -1.97
N ALA A 47 -6.98 -8.46 -2.50
CA ALA A 47 -6.83 -9.90 -2.34
C ALA A 47 -6.68 -10.28 -0.86
N VAL A 48 -5.80 -9.61 -0.11
CA VAL A 48 -5.62 -9.83 1.33
C VAL A 48 -6.91 -9.53 2.09
N LYS A 49 -7.63 -8.47 1.76
CA LYS A 49 -8.92 -8.15 2.40
C LYS A 49 -9.92 -9.30 2.22
N SER A 50 -10.01 -9.87 1.02
CA SER A 50 -11.04 -10.84 0.66
C SER A 50 -10.69 -12.30 0.94
N ALA A 51 -9.41 -12.69 0.92
CA ALA A 51 -8.98 -14.07 1.17
C ALA A 51 -9.33 -14.55 2.59
N HIS A 52 -9.59 -15.83 2.81
CA HIS A 52 -9.74 -16.35 4.18
C HIS A 52 -8.39 -16.52 4.88
N THR A 53 -7.34 -16.81 4.12
CA THR A 53 -5.98 -16.97 4.64
C THR A 53 -5.32 -15.64 4.98
N ARG A 54 -4.33 -15.70 5.88
CA ARG A 54 -3.39 -14.61 6.13
C ARG A 54 -2.19 -14.74 5.20
N VAL A 55 -1.54 -13.62 4.89
CA VAL A 55 -0.31 -13.58 4.09
C VAL A 55 0.89 -13.28 4.98
N ASP A 56 2.07 -13.70 4.55
CA ASP A 56 3.29 -13.64 5.34
C ASP A 56 3.89 -12.22 5.31
N SER A 57 3.87 -11.53 4.17
CA SER A 57 4.17 -10.10 4.10
C SER A 57 3.41 -9.40 2.97
N LEU A 58 3.25 -8.08 3.10
CA LEU A 58 2.64 -7.23 2.08
C LEU A 58 3.54 -6.02 1.80
N VAL A 59 3.98 -5.85 0.55
CA VAL A 59 4.79 -4.69 0.14
C VAL A 59 4.05 -3.91 -0.94
N LEU A 60 3.84 -2.62 -0.67
CA LEU A 60 3.09 -1.69 -1.49
C LEU A 60 4.04 -0.63 -2.06
N LEU A 61 4.30 -0.73 -3.36
CA LEU A 61 5.21 0.16 -4.08
C LEU A 61 4.41 1.23 -4.80
N GLN A 62 4.51 2.49 -4.37
CA GLN A 62 3.76 3.61 -4.98
C GLN A 62 2.28 3.24 -5.21
N ALA A 63 1.66 2.57 -4.22
CA ALA A 63 0.35 1.97 -4.42
C ALA A 63 -0.72 3.03 -4.68
N ALA A 64 -1.69 2.69 -5.54
CA ALA A 64 -2.70 3.61 -6.05
C ALA A 64 -4.05 3.40 -5.36
N PHE A 65 -4.14 3.85 -4.11
CA PHE A 65 -5.39 4.03 -3.36
C PHE A 65 -5.20 5.11 -2.29
N SER A 66 -6.28 5.46 -1.57
CA SER A 66 -6.22 6.53 -0.55
C SER A 66 -5.17 6.25 0.52
N HIS A 67 -4.46 7.27 0.97
CA HIS A 67 -3.57 7.20 2.14
C HIS A 67 -4.29 6.82 3.45
N PHE A 68 -5.62 7.00 3.51
CA PHE A 68 -6.48 6.53 4.60
C PHE A 68 -7.03 5.12 4.34
N GLY A 69 -6.54 4.43 3.30
CA GLY A 69 -7.08 3.15 2.89
C GLY A 69 -7.05 2.09 3.99
N MET A 70 -6.12 2.16 4.92
CA MET A 70 -6.00 1.24 6.06
C MET A 70 -6.31 1.91 7.41
N ALA A 71 -6.84 3.13 7.39
CA ALA A 71 -7.18 3.88 8.58
C ALA A 71 -8.46 3.37 9.24
N HIS A 72 -8.57 3.58 10.54
CA HIS A 72 -9.84 3.54 11.26
C HIS A 72 -10.27 4.97 11.58
N ASP A 73 -11.57 5.23 11.48
CA ASP A 73 -12.17 6.54 11.80
C ASP A 73 -11.35 7.73 11.26
N TRP A 74 -11.10 7.73 9.96
CA TRP A 74 -10.14 8.67 9.37
C TRP A 74 -10.68 10.10 9.29
N ASP A 75 -12.00 10.27 9.34
CA ASP A 75 -12.71 11.54 9.30
C ASP A 75 -13.22 12.01 10.66
N GLU A 76 -12.92 11.28 11.75
CA GLU A 76 -13.43 11.53 13.11
C GLU A 76 -14.98 11.45 13.18
N GLY A 77 -15.61 10.85 12.17
CA GLY A 77 -17.05 10.62 12.04
C GLY A 77 -17.43 9.13 12.04
N GLY A 78 -16.47 8.24 12.27
CA GLY A 78 -16.63 6.79 12.29
C GLY A 78 -16.34 6.10 10.95
N THR A 79 -15.81 6.81 9.94
CA THR A 79 -15.58 6.21 8.62
C THR A 79 -14.24 5.47 8.58
N ASP A 80 -14.30 4.16 8.36
CA ASP A 80 -13.11 3.34 8.13
C ASP A 80 -12.61 3.39 6.68
N GLY A 81 -11.30 3.17 6.52
CA GLY A 81 -10.68 2.95 5.23
C GLY A 81 -11.14 1.64 4.58
N LEU A 82 -11.18 1.61 3.24
CA LEU A 82 -11.61 0.43 2.47
C LEU A 82 -10.90 -0.88 2.85
N PHE A 83 -9.66 -0.77 3.32
CA PHE A 83 -8.73 -1.84 3.69
C PHE A 83 -8.33 -1.79 5.17
N ALA A 84 -9.14 -1.18 6.04
CA ALA A 84 -8.84 -1.06 7.49
C ALA A 84 -8.53 -2.41 8.17
N THR A 85 -9.14 -3.50 7.69
CA THR A 85 -8.91 -4.85 8.24
C THR A 85 -7.64 -5.54 7.71
N VAL A 86 -6.99 -5.01 6.66
CA VAL A 86 -5.86 -5.66 6.00
C VAL A 86 -4.62 -5.81 6.89
N PRO A 87 -4.20 -4.82 7.69
CA PRO A 87 -3.05 -4.98 8.59
C PRO A 87 -3.18 -6.21 9.51
N ALA A 88 -4.38 -6.52 9.99
CA ALA A 88 -4.64 -7.69 10.83
C ALA A 88 -4.57 -9.02 10.07
N LYS A 89 -4.48 -9.03 8.74
CA LYS A 89 -4.40 -10.23 7.89
C LYS A 89 -3.01 -10.49 7.33
N VAL A 90 -2.03 -9.67 7.73
CA VAL A 90 -0.61 -9.86 7.42
C VAL A 90 0.11 -10.34 8.68
N ILE A 91 0.77 -11.50 8.59
CA ILE A 91 1.48 -12.13 9.71
C ILE A 91 2.76 -11.34 10.02
N GLY A 92 3.56 -11.05 9.00
CA GLY A 92 4.76 -10.24 9.06
C GLY A 92 4.46 -8.75 8.85
N PRO A 93 5.41 -7.97 8.31
CA PRO A 93 5.23 -6.54 8.10
C PRO A 93 4.37 -6.24 6.86
N THR A 94 3.64 -5.13 6.94
CA THR A 94 3.19 -4.40 5.75
C THR A 94 4.14 -3.24 5.50
N VAL A 95 4.79 -3.19 4.33
CA VAL A 95 5.71 -2.12 3.95
C VAL A 95 5.08 -1.27 2.86
N VAL A 96 5.14 0.06 3.02
CA VAL A 96 4.58 1.02 2.08
C VAL A 96 5.68 1.99 1.69
N THR A 97 6.14 1.99 0.44
CA THR A 97 7.02 3.07 -0.02
C THR A 97 6.19 4.24 -0.51
N PHE A 98 6.59 5.46 -0.14
CA PHE A 98 5.95 6.68 -0.61
C PHE A 98 6.97 7.73 -1.00
N THR A 99 6.62 8.61 -1.93
CA THR A 99 7.48 9.75 -2.29
C THR A 99 6.68 10.93 -2.81
N LYS A 100 7.13 12.15 -2.51
CA LYS A 100 6.59 13.37 -3.13
C LYS A 100 6.83 13.44 -4.64
N ASN A 101 7.74 12.62 -5.16
CA ASN A 101 8.05 12.51 -6.58
C ASN A 101 6.99 11.69 -7.34
N ASP A 102 6.11 10.97 -6.63
CA ASP A 102 4.96 10.32 -7.23
C ASP A 102 3.89 11.37 -7.61
N ARG A 103 4.05 11.90 -8.83
CA ARG A 103 3.11 12.83 -9.44
C ARG A 103 1.91 12.13 -10.08
N ALA A 104 2.00 10.83 -10.38
CA ALA A 104 0.93 10.10 -11.04
C ALA A 104 -0.25 9.86 -10.07
N VAL A 105 0.05 9.49 -8.82
CA VAL A 105 -0.98 9.37 -7.77
C VAL A 105 -1.55 10.75 -7.39
N GLY A 106 -0.69 11.78 -7.32
CA GLY A 106 -1.15 13.15 -7.10
C GLY A 106 -2.07 13.67 -8.22
N LEU A 107 -1.74 13.39 -9.49
CA LEU A 107 -2.51 13.86 -10.66
C LEU A 107 -3.78 13.03 -10.91
N ALA A 108 -3.74 11.71 -10.69
CA ALA A 108 -4.89 10.84 -10.89
C ALA A 108 -6.03 11.17 -9.91
N TYR A 109 -5.70 11.61 -8.70
CA TYR A 109 -6.69 12.10 -7.73
C TYR A 109 -7.07 13.57 -7.98
N ALA A 110 -6.15 14.42 -8.47
CA ALA A 110 -6.49 15.77 -8.96
C ALA A 110 -7.58 15.76 -10.05
N ILE A 111 -7.54 14.77 -10.94
CA ILE A 111 -8.55 14.60 -12.00
C ILE A 111 -9.91 14.16 -11.41
N ALA A 112 -9.90 13.37 -10.33
CA ALA A 112 -11.13 13.00 -9.62
C ALA A 112 -11.76 14.20 -8.89
N SER A 113 -10.94 15.05 -8.26
CA SER A 113 -11.40 16.30 -7.65
C SER A 113 -11.86 17.32 -8.69
N ARG A 114 -11.24 17.36 -9.88
CA ARG A 114 -11.69 18.23 -11.00
C ARG A 114 -13.06 17.86 -11.57
N LEU A 115 -13.44 16.57 -11.55
CA LEU A 115 -14.79 16.13 -11.88
C LEU A 115 -15.81 16.50 -10.78
N ALA A 116 -15.36 16.74 -9.55
CA ALA A 116 -16.21 17.08 -8.39
C ALA A 116 -16.45 18.58 -8.18
N ARG A 117 -15.93 19.45 -9.06
CA ARG A 117 -16.05 20.93 -9.11
C ARG A 117 -14.95 21.69 -8.36
N GLN A 118 -14.29 22.56 -9.14
CA GLN A 118 -13.44 23.74 -8.85
C GLN A 118 -12.78 23.94 -7.45
N VAL A 119 -11.58 24.55 -7.56
CA VAL A 119 -10.86 25.41 -6.59
C VAL A 119 -9.65 24.76 -5.90
N GLY A 120 -8.59 25.57 -5.84
CA GLY A 120 -7.22 25.20 -5.55
C GLY A 120 -6.90 25.05 -4.07
N ALA A 121 -6.09 24.03 -3.84
CA ALA A 121 -5.11 23.87 -2.77
C ALA A 121 -4.09 22.86 -3.32
N SER A 122 -2.92 22.72 -2.71
CA SER A 122 -1.83 21.81 -3.12
C SER A 122 -2.30 20.36 -3.28
N VAL A 123 -2.73 20.01 -4.49
CA VAL A 123 -3.49 18.79 -4.77
C VAL A 123 -2.76 17.52 -4.35
N GLY A 124 -3.42 16.69 -3.51
CA GLY A 124 -2.94 15.38 -3.06
C GLY A 124 -1.93 15.40 -1.91
N ASP A 125 -1.83 16.50 -1.15
CA ASP A 125 -1.01 16.55 0.07
C ASP A 125 -1.58 15.70 1.22
N ALA A 126 -0.89 15.66 2.37
CA ALA A 126 -1.26 14.80 3.49
C ALA A 126 -2.60 15.18 4.17
N ASN A 127 -3.06 16.42 3.95
CA ASN A 127 -4.31 16.93 4.51
C ASN A 127 -5.47 16.85 3.51
N ASP A 128 -5.18 16.55 2.25
CA ASP A 128 -6.19 16.32 1.22
C ASP A 128 -6.90 14.97 1.47
N PRO A 129 -8.22 14.93 1.68
CA PRO A 129 -8.97 13.67 1.80
C PRO A 129 -8.85 12.74 0.59
N TYR A 130 -8.38 13.28 -0.54
CA TYR A 130 -8.12 12.57 -1.78
C TYR A 130 -6.64 12.21 -1.98
N GLY A 131 -5.79 12.37 -0.95
CA GLY A 131 -4.37 11.99 -1.00
C GLY A 131 -4.17 10.48 -1.18
N GLY A 132 -3.09 10.12 -1.89
CA GLY A 132 -2.79 8.74 -2.21
C GLY A 132 -1.63 8.15 -1.40
N ILE A 133 -1.76 6.88 -1.06
CA ILE A 133 -0.79 6.16 -0.22
C ILE A 133 0.61 6.13 -0.83
N GLY A 134 0.74 6.06 -2.15
CA GLY A 134 2.04 6.11 -2.85
C GLY A 134 2.77 7.46 -2.76
N ARG A 135 2.05 8.54 -2.40
CA ARG A 135 2.63 9.87 -2.21
C ARG A 135 2.88 10.20 -0.74
N ASN A 136 1.97 9.77 0.15
CA ASN A 136 1.93 10.23 1.54
C ASN A 136 2.21 9.13 2.57
N GLY A 137 2.31 7.87 2.15
CA GLY A 137 2.37 6.72 3.05
C GLY A 137 0.99 6.37 3.61
N ALA A 138 0.93 5.38 4.50
CA ALA A 138 -0.29 5.04 5.23
C ALA A 138 -0.52 6.03 6.37
N LEU A 139 -1.62 6.76 6.33
CA LEU A 139 -2.02 7.74 7.35
C LEU A 139 -3.16 7.20 8.20
N LYS A 140 -3.28 7.71 9.43
CA LYS A 140 -4.33 7.36 10.42
C LYS A 140 -4.56 5.84 10.59
N THR A 141 -3.56 5.03 10.29
CA THR A 141 -3.62 3.57 10.34
C THR A 141 -3.08 3.11 11.71
N PRO A 142 -3.90 2.54 12.62
CA PRO A 142 -3.48 2.27 14.00
C PRO A 142 -2.26 1.34 14.13
N ALA A 143 -2.09 0.42 13.19
CA ALA A 143 -0.94 -0.48 13.14
C ALA A 143 0.36 0.19 12.66
N SER A 144 0.36 1.48 12.33
CA SER A 144 1.55 2.15 11.79
C SER A 144 2.65 2.31 12.83
N LEU A 145 3.88 2.18 12.37
CA LEU A 145 5.07 2.66 13.05
C LEU A 145 5.36 4.10 12.60
N PRO A 146 6.19 4.86 13.34
CA PRO A 146 6.70 6.14 12.85
C PRO A 146 7.30 6.00 11.44
N PRO A 147 7.05 6.94 10.51
CA PRO A 147 7.59 6.86 9.15
C PRO A 147 9.11 6.76 9.15
N GLY A 148 9.63 5.79 8.40
CA GLY A 148 11.06 5.60 8.17
C GLY A 148 11.50 6.17 6.82
N ARG A 149 12.77 5.99 6.48
CA ARG A 149 13.32 6.27 5.16
C ARG A 149 13.56 4.95 4.43
N LEU A 150 13.36 4.92 3.12
CA LEU A 150 13.88 3.85 2.28
C LEU A 150 15.41 3.94 2.35
N ALA A 151 16.05 2.95 2.99
CA ALA A 151 17.49 2.91 3.17
C ALA A 151 18.24 2.56 1.88
N ALA A 152 19.55 2.85 1.86
CA ALA A 152 20.45 2.24 0.90
C ALA A 152 20.54 0.72 1.12
N VAL A 153 21.06 0.00 0.13
CA VAL A 153 21.28 -1.45 0.26
C VAL A 153 22.24 -1.72 1.42
N GLY A 154 21.88 -2.66 2.29
CA GLY A 154 22.61 -2.98 3.52
C GLY A 154 22.18 -2.17 4.75
N GLY A 155 21.30 -1.19 4.60
CA GLY A 155 20.75 -0.44 5.73
C GLY A 155 19.74 -1.24 6.56
N ASP A 156 19.47 -0.75 7.77
CA ASP A 156 18.54 -1.42 8.68
C ASP A 156 17.10 -0.93 8.54
N TYR A 157 16.16 -1.84 8.84
CA TYR A 157 14.74 -1.52 8.99
C TYR A 157 14.21 -2.11 10.29
N ALA A 158 13.50 -1.30 11.06
CA ALA A 158 12.79 -1.72 12.26
C ALA A 158 11.40 -2.31 11.91
N PHE A 159 11.33 -3.16 10.90
CA PHE A 159 10.08 -3.83 10.53
C PHE A 159 9.59 -4.72 11.68
N GLN A 160 8.29 -4.71 11.92
CA GLN A 160 7.66 -5.50 12.98
C GLN A 160 6.48 -6.29 12.40
N ARG A 161 6.31 -7.51 12.90
CA ARG A 161 5.18 -8.38 12.55
C ARG A 161 3.85 -7.71 12.90
N GLY A 162 2.87 -7.79 12.00
CA GLY A 162 1.55 -7.18 12.17
C GLY A 162 1.54 -5.65 12.18
N ARG A 163 2.65 -4.98 11.85
CA ARG A 163 2.76 -3.52 11.80
C ARG A 163 2.90 -3.00 10.37
N VAL A 164 2.54 -1.73 10.18
CA VAL A 164 2.66 -1.02 8.92
C VAL A 164 3.86 -0.06 8.98
N SER A 165 4.81 -0.21 8.06
CA SER A 165 5.98 0.65 7.93
C SER A 165 5.91 1.47 6.66
N SER A 166 5.65 2.77 6.80
CA SER A 166 5.72 3.74 5.71
C SER A 166 7.17 4.23 5.54
N LEU A 167 7.74 4.05 4.34
CA LEU A 167 9.11 4.41 4.00
C LEU A 167 9.13 5.57 3.00
N ASN A 168 9.65 6.71 3.43
CA ASN A 168 9.91 7.84 2.53
C ASN A 168 11.03 7.46 1.56
N ALA A 169 10.72 7.45 0.28
CA ALA A 169 11.58 6.99 -0.81
C ALA A 169 12.11 8.13 -1.70
N ASP A 170 12.02 9.39 -1.27
CA ASP A 170 12.40 10.57 -2.06
C ASP A 170 13.83 10.51 -2.62
N ALA A 171 14.73 9.82 -1.93
CA ALA A 171 16.13 9.68 -2.33
C ALA A 171 16.38 8.67 -3.45
N PHE A 172 15.46 7.72 -3.68
CA PHE A 172 15.70 6.57 -4.55
C PHE A 172 14.58 6.30 -5.56
N ILE A 173 13.39 6.87 -5.36
CA ILE A 173 12.25 6.74 -6.29
C ILE A 173 11.97 8.14 -6.82
N THR A 174 12.35 8.37 -8.08
CA THR A 174 12.27 9.68 -8.74
C THR A 174 10.96 9.90 -9.50
N SER A 175 10.19 8.83 -9.72
CA SER A 175 8.87 8.89 -10.36
C SER A 175 8.00 7.70 -9.97
N HIS A 176 6.71 7.73 -10.32
CA HIS A 176 5.76 6.67 -9.98
C HIS A 176 6.19 5.27 -10.41
N SER A 177 6.88 5.14 -11.55
CA SER A 177 7.30 3.83 -12.09
C SER A 177 8.74 3.47 -11.76
N ASP A 178 9.46 4.34 -11.04
CA ASP A 178 10.86 4.16 -10.66
C ASP A 178 10.99 3.28 -9.40
N VAL A 179 10.44 2.07 -9.47
CA VAL A 179 10.29 1.16 -8.34
C VAL A 179 11.14 -0.11 -8.48
N THR A 180 12.00 -0.16 -9.49
CA THR A 180 12.83 -1.32 -9.84
C THR A 180 14.25 -1.23 -9.29
N GLY A 181 14.57 -0.14 -8.57
CA GLY A 181 15.89 0.09 -7.99
C GLY A 181 16.27 -0.92 -6.89
N LYS A 182 17.58 -1.14 -6.72
CA LYS A 182 18.15 -2.10 -5.76
C LYS A 182 17.72 -1.85 -4.30
N GLN A 183 17.45 -0.60 -3.93
CA GLN A 183 16.97 -0.22 -2.61
C GLN A 183 15.55 -0.73 -2.36
N VAL A 184 14.69 -0.69 -3.38
CA VAL A 184 13.34 -1.25 -3.31
C VAL A 184 13.40 -2.78 -3.20
N ALA A 185 14.23 -3.42 -4.02
CA ALA A 185 14.46 -4.86 -3.94
C ALA A 185 14.97 -5.30 -2.56
N PHE A 186 15.90 -4.53 -1.98
CA PHE A 186 16.42 -4.80 -0.66
C PHE A 186 15.35 -4.63 0.44
N ALA A 187 14.52 -3.58 0.38
CA ALA A 187 13.40 -3.42 1.31
C ALA A 187 12.41 -4.59 1.23
N ILE A 188 12.10 -5.09 0.03
CA ILE A 188 11.26 -6.29 -0.18
C ILE A 188 11.91 -7.51 0.49
N LEU A 189 13.21 -7.75 0.24
CA LEU A 189 13.94 -8.87 0.84
C LEU A 189 13.93 -8.81 2.38
N ARG A 190 14.10 -7.63 2.96
CA ARG A 190 14.05 -7.43 4.42
C ARG A 190 12.64 -7.64 4.97
N ALA A 191 11.59 -7.23 4.25
CA ALA A 191 10.21 -7.52 4.64
C ALA A 191 9.93 -9.02 4.65
N ILE A 192 10.37 -9.75 3.62
CA ILE A 192 10.29 -11.21 3.54
C ILE A 192 11.09 -11.86 4.68
N GLY A 193 12.27 -11.34 5.04
CA GLY A 193 13.06 -11.86 6.16
C GLY A 193 12.42 -11.67 7.54
N THR A 194 11.37 -10.84 7.67
CA THR A 194 10.73 -10.46 8.95
C THR A 194 9.40 -11.19 9.17
N THR A 195 9.35 -12.46 8.79
CA THR A 195 8.14 -13.27 8.60
C THR A 195 8.23 -14.61 9.27
#